data_AF-A0A9X4KS07-F1
#
_entry.id   AF-A0A9X4KS07-F1
#
_cell.length_a   1.000
_cell.length_b   1.000
_cell.length_c   1.000
_cell.angle_alpha   90.00
_cell.angle_beta   90.00
_cell.angle_gamma   90.00
#
_symmetry.space_group_name_H-M   'P 1'
#
loop_
_entity.id
_entity.type
_entity.pdbx_description
1 polymer ?
#
loop_
_entity_poly.entity_id
_entity_poly.type
_entity_poly.pdbx_seq_one_letter_code
_entity_poly.pdbx_strand_id
1 'polypeptide(L)'
;MTSKRIIENNVDQSFKQTMSETSDKIDGVFKAFAREASGIGDNRFVNVLFRNASAPDKYPLAPSERAALEERVEEMLHIELDDMGKNIGDLADSIHLFDVHGKHYYAGADPDIQYYDAIVIMPFEKQGVPEWAFFVDHRRLICNLQLVDPEMGTVLGNLVVLLDPIKMTSLYDSYDTGSFFITNASNVVLSSDRQRSIGELLPSPATGDTITTQRESKWTGFKYVSRIPVSEASAGIRRLAVFSVAVALASWIAVIVITYYVLRKITSPLATLSKLMRKAQKENYQLIENFGSHDEIAQLCHSFNRMILETKELIQKVYKAELEQKEAQLAAIRTYFNPPFFAQHAGIREHSGQIQRKYRTNPLCGKKLVQHHSFFDFAG
;
A
#
# COMPACT_ATOMS: atom_id res chain seq x y z
N MET A 1 -1.06 8.01 -22.22
CA MET A 1 -0.68 6.70 -22.80
C MET A 1 0.70 6.20 -22.34
N THR A 2 1.63 7.08 -21.96
CA THR A 2 3.00 6.71 -21.54
C THR A 2 3.09 5.99 -20.19
N SER A 3 2.29 6.38 -19.18
CA SER A 3 2.38 5.78 -17.83
C SER A 3 1.91 4.32 -17.77
N LYS A 4 0.84 3.95 -18.51
CA LYS A 4 0.34 2.56 -18.56
C LYS A 4 1.39 1.60 -19.14
N ARG A 5 2.02 1.99 -20.26
CA ARG A 5 3.09 1.22 -20.91
C ARG A 5 4.33 1.06 -20.03
N ILE A 6 4.71 2.09 -19.27
CA ILE A 6 5.86 2.02 -18.36
C ILE A 6 5.58 1.06 -17.20
N ILE A 7 4.36 1.10 -16.65
CA ILE A 7 3.94 0.17 -15.59
C ILE A 7 3.87 -1.27 -16.12
N GLU A 8 3.26 -1.48 -17.29
CA GLU A 8 3.20 -2.80 -17.95
C GLU A 8 4.61 -3.37 -18.21
N ASN A 9 5.55 -2.56 -18.70
CA ASN A 9 6.92 -2.98 -18.93
C ASN A 9 7.68 -3.31 -17.64
N ASN A 10 7.53 -2.49 -16.58
CA ASN A 10 8.21 -2.74 -15.30
C ASN A 10 7.66 -4.00 -14.61
N VAL A 11 6.35 -4.23 -14.70
CA VAL A 11 5.69 -5.43 -14.19
C VAL A 11 6.14 -6.67 -14.96
N ASP A 12 6.19 -6.60 -16.30
CA ASP A 12 6.70 -7.68 -17.15
C ASP A 12 8.18 -8.02 -16.83
N GLN A 13 9.02 -7.01 -16.57
CA GLN A 13 10.41 -7.25 -16.16
C GLN A 13 10.53 -7.90 -14.78
N SER A 14 9.76 -7.43 -13.79
CA SER A 14 9.73 -8.06 -12.46
C SER A 14 9.32 -9.52 -12.55
N PHE A 15 8.29 -9.83 -13.35
CA PHE A 15 7.85 -11.21 -13.55
C PHE A 15 8.88 -12.07 -14.27
N LYS A 16 9.58 -11.52 -15.27
CA LYS A 16 10.70 -12.22 -15.93
C LYS A 16 11.85 -12.53 -14.97
N GLN A 17 12.16 -11.61 -14.06
CA GLN A 17 13.18 -11.81 -13.03
C GLN A 17 12.78 -12.93 -12.06
N THR A 18 11.58 -12.86 -11.48
CA THR A 18 11.06 -13.90 -10.58
C THR A 18 10.95 -15.25 -11.27
N MET A 19 10.51 -15.28 -12.53
CA MET A 19 10.51 -16.48 -13.38
C MET A 19 11.92 -17.03 -13.56
N SER A 20 12.91 -16.16 -13.83
CA SER A 20 14.31 -16.57 -13.99
C SER A 20 14.84 -17.23 -12.72
N GLU A 21 14.65 -16.60 -11.56
CA GLU A 21 15.11 -17.12 -10.27
C GLU A 21 14.44 -18.46 -9.92
N THR A 22 13.14 -18.57 -10.18
CA THR A 22 12.38 -19.82 -9.92
C THR A 22 12.84 -20.95 -10.83
N SER A 23 12.99 -20.67 -12.12
CA SER A 23 13.46 -21.67 -13.09
C SER A 23 14.91 -22.08 -12.84
N ASP A 24 15.79 -21.16 -12.41
CA ASP A 24 17.16 -21.49 -12.03
C ASP A 24 17.20 -22.37 -10.76
N LYS A 25 16.28 -22.13 -9.80
CA LYS A 25 16.11 -22.99 -8.61
C LYS A 25 15.64 -24.39 -8.99
N ILE A 26 14.63 -24.50 -9.87
CA ILE A 26 14.11 -25.79 -10.34
C ILE A 26 15.18 -26.55 -11.14
N ASP A 27 15.88 -25.88 -12.06
CA ASP A 27 17.01 -26.47 -12.79
C ASP A 27 18.12 -26.94 -11.83
N GLY A 28 18.36 -26.21 -10.73
CA GLY A 28 19.29 -26.60 -9.67
C GLY A 28 18.90 -27.91 -8.99
N VAL A 29 17.61 -28.08 -8.70
CA VAL A 29 17.06 -29.32 -8.13
C VAL A 29 17.21 -30.48 -9.11
N PHE A 30 16.84 -30.30 -10.38
CA PHE A 30 17.00 -31.34 -11.40
C PHE A 30 18.47 -31.76 -11.59
N LYS A 31 19.41 -30.82 -11.51
CA LYS A 31 20.85 -31.12 -11.54
C LYS A 31 21.31 -31.90 -10.31
N ALA A 32 20.81 -31.54 -9.13
CA ALA A 32 21.14 -32.28 -7.91
C ALA A 32 20.63 -33.73 -8.01
N PHE A 33 19.41 -33.93 -8.51
CA PHE A 33 18.84 -35.25 -8.76
C PHE A 33 19.66 -36.05 -9.78
N ALA A 34 19.99 -35.43 -10.91
CA ALA A 34 20.82 -36.06 -11.93
C ALA A 34 22.17 -36.51 -11.36
N ARG A 35 22.81 -35.67 -10.53
CA ARG A 35 24.09 -35.98 -9.89
C ARG A 35 23.98 -37.13 -8.88
N GLU A 36 22.95 -37.15 -8.06
CA GLU A 36 22.74 -38.24 -7.08
C GLU A 36 22.38 -39.55 -7.80
N ALA A 37 21.53 -39.51 -8.83
CA ALA A 37 21.24 -40.68 -9.66
C ALA A 37 22.50 -41.24 -10.33
N SER A 38 23.37 -40.38 -10.88
CA SER A 38 24.67 -40.82 -11.40
C SER A 38 25.55 -41.45 -10.32
N GLY A 39 25.55 -40.91 -9.09
CA GLY A 39 26.27 -41.50 -7.95
C GLY A 39 25.80 -42.92 -7.59
N ILE A 40 24.49 -43.18 -7.66
CA ILE A 40 23.92 -44.53 -7.47
C ILE A 40 24.39 -45.45 -8.60
N GLY A 41 24.41 -44.97 -9.84
CA GLY A 41 24.88 -45.75 -10.98
C GLY A 41 26.36 -46.12 -10.92
N ASP A 42 27.20 -45.22 -10.38
CA ASP A 42 28.64 -45.45 -10.18
C ASP A 42 28.94 -46.33 -8.96
N ASN A 43 27.92 -46.73 -8.19
CA ASN A 43 28.10 -47.53 -6.98
C ASN A 43 28.75 -48.89 -7.30
N ARG A 44 29.77 -49.26 -6.52
CA ARG A 44 30.51 -50.50 -6.72
C ARG A 44 29.63 -51.75 -6.62
N PHE A 45 28.65 -51.76 -5.73
CA PHE A 45 27.77 -52.92 -5.54
C PHE A 45 26.86 -53.14 -6.76
N VAL A 46 26.27 -52.07 -7.27
CA VAL A 46 25.45 -52.09 -8.50
C VAL A 46 26.27 -52.58 -9.69
N ASN A 47 27.47 -52.01 -9.86
CA ASN A 47 28.37 -52.39 -10.96
C ASN A 47 28.79 -53.86 -10.90
N VAL A 48 29.13 -54.40 -9.72
CA VAL A 48 29.51 -55.82 -9.58
C VAL A 48 28.32 -56.74 -9.86
N LEU A 49 27.14 -56.40 -9.34
CA LEU A 49 25.92 -57.19 -9.52
C LEU A 49 25.51 -57.23 -11.01
N PHE A 50 25.56 -56.09 -11.69
CA PHE A 50 25.10 -55.98 -13.07
C PHE A 50 26.15 -56.52 -14.06
N ARG A 51 27.46 -56.43 -13.76
CA ARG A 51 28.51 -57.12 -14.53
C ARG A 51 28.34 -58.64 -14.50
N ASN A 52 28.02 -59.20 -13.32
CA ASN A 52 27.71 -60.64 -13.19
C ASN A 52 26.47 -61.03 -13.99
N ALA A 53 25.44 -60.20 -13.94
CA ALA A 53 24.21 -60.51 -14.62
C ALA A 53 24.35 -60.39 -16.15
N SER A 54 25.09 -59.39 -16.65
CA SER A 54 25.38 -59.22 -18.07
C SER A 54 26.31 -60.30 -18.65
N ALA A 55 27.34 -60.73 -17.91
CA ALA A 55 28.31 -61.72 -18.35
C ALA A 55 28.72 -62.67 -17.21
N PRO A 56 27.86 -63.65 -16.84
CA PRO A 56 28.09 -64.53 -15.70
C PRO A 56 29.34 -65.40 -15.86
N ASP A 57 29.70 -65.78 -17.08
CA ASP A 57 30.92 -66.55 -17.37
C ASP A 57 32.21 -65.75 -17.16
N LYS A 58 32.14 -64.42 -17.33
CA LYS A 58 33.29 -63.51 -17.19
C LYS A 58 33.46 -63.02 -15.76
N TYR A 59 32.35 -62.87 -15.04
CA TYR A 59 32.30 -62.38 -13.67
C TYR A 59 31.49 -63.34 -12.79
N PRO A 60 31.99 -64.55 -12.49
CA PRO A 60 31.24 -65.52 -11.72
C PRO A 60 31.07 -65.07 -10.26
N LEU A 61 29.84 -65.19 -9.74
CA LEU A 61 29.52 -65.07 -8.31
C LEU A 61 28.88 -66.35 -7.82
N ALA A 62 29.26 -66.78 -6.61
CA ALA A 62 28.57 -67.88 -5.96
C ALA A 62 27.11 -67.49 -5.64
N PRO A 63 26.12 -68.41 -5.70
CA PRO A 63 24.72 -68.08 -5.44
C PRO A 63 24.48 -67.38 -4.09
N SER A 64 25.22 -67.75 -3.04
CA SER A 64 25.15 -67.11 -1.73
C SER A 64 25.72 -65.69 -1.71
N GLU A 65 26.81 -65.44 -2.45
CA GLU A 65 27.41 -64.11 -2.57
C GLU A 65 26.53 -63.17 -3.40
N ARG A 66 25.91 -63.71 -4.45
CA ARG A 66 24.92 -62.98 -5.25
C ARG A 66 23.71 -62.58 -4.42
N ALA A 67 23.12 -63.50 -3.65
CA ALA A 67 21.98 -63.19 -2.79
C ALA A 67 22.32 -62.10 -1.75
N ALA A 68 23.50 -62.18 -1.11
CA ALA A 68 23.95 -61.16 -0.16
C ALA A 68 24.23 -59.81 -0.83
N LEU A 69 24.64 -59.79 -2.11
CA LEU A 69 24.84 -58.56 -2.87
C LEU A 69 23.50 -57.92 -3.28
N GLU A 70 22.51 -58.74 -3.66
CA GLU A 70 21.16 -58.29 -3.97
C GLU A 70 20.51 -57.61 -2.76
N GLU A 71 20.57 -58.23 -1.58
CA GLU A 71 20.06 -57.65 -0.32
C GLU A 71 20.77 -56.31 0.02
N ARG A 72 22.10 -56.25 -0.15
CA ARG A 72 22.86 -55.00 0.06
C ARG A 72 22.50 -53.90 -0.93
N VAL A 73 22.19 -54.24 -2.17
CA VAL A 73 21.77 -53.25 -3.18
C VAL A 73 20.40 -52.69 -2.81
N GLU A 74 19.46 -53.54 -2.38
CA GLU A 74 18.14 -53.09 -1.92
C GLU A 74 18.25 -52.19 -0.67
N GLU A 75 19.04 -52.57 0.33
CA GLU A 75 19.31 -51.73 1.50
C GLU A 75 19.93 -50.38 1.12
N MET A 76 20.90 -50.40 0.19
CA MET A 76 21.53 -49.18 -0.32
C MET A 76 20.54 -48.27 -1.03
N LEU A 77 19.65 -48.81 -1.86
CA LEU A 77 18.61 -48.03 -2.54
C LEU A 77 17.68 -47.33 -1.55
N HIS A 78 17.33 -47.98 -0.43
CA HIS A 78 16.51 -47.36 0.61
C HIS A 78 17.23 -46.20 1.31
N ILE A 79 18.53 -46.34 1.56
CA ILE A 79 19.36 -45.27 2.15
C ILE A 79 19.47 -44.09 1.18
N GLU A 80 19.76 -44.36 -0.09
CA GLU A 80 19.89 -43.32 -1.12
C GLU A 80 18.58 -42.57 -1.35
N LEU A 81 17.43 -43.26 -1.30
CA LEU A 81 16.12 -42.60 -1.39
C LEU A 81 15.87 -41.66 -0.20
N ASP A 82 16.21 -42.08 1.01
CA ASP A 82 16.08 -41.24 2.22
C ASP A 82 17.04 -40.05 2.19
N ASP A 83 18.28 -40.25 1.71
CA ASP A 83 19.27 -39.19 1.56
C ASP A 83 18.88 -38.19 0.46
N MET A 84 18.32 -38.63 -0.67
CA MET A 84 17.69 -37.77 -1.67
C MET A 84 16.59 -36.91 -1.04
N GLY A 85 15.73 -37.51 -0.22
CA GLY A 85 14.65 -36.83 0.51
C GLY A 85 15.17 -35.71 1.43
N LYS A 86 16.30 -35.93 2.10
CA LYS A 86 16.92 -34.93 2.99
C LYS A 86 17.68 -33.83 2.24
N ASN A 87 18.40 -34.19 1.18
CA ASN A 87 19.31 -33.28 0.47
C ASN A 87 18.59 -32.42 -0.57
N ILE A 88 17.65 -33.02 -1.29
CA ILE A 88 16.96 -32.39 -2.43
C ILE A 88 15.50 -32.07 -2.09
N GLY A 89 14.94 -32.73 -1.06
CA GLY A 89 13.56 -32.63 -0.63
C GLY A 89 12.78 -33.90 -0.98
N ASP A 90 11.65 -34.11 -0.29
CA ASP A 90 10.71 -35.21 -0.56
C ASP A 90 10.02 -34.97 -1.92
N LEU A 91 10.74 -35.28 -3.00
CA LEU A 91 10.29 -35.15 -4.39
C LEU A 91 10.38 -36.49 -5.14
N ALA A 92 11.29 -37.38 -4.70
CA ALA A 92 11.41 -38.74 -5.23
C ALA A 92 10.52 -39.70 -4.44
N ASP A 93 9.70 -40.48 -5.14
CA ASP A 93 8.82 -41.48 -4.53
C ASP A 93 9.47 -42.85 -4.44
N SER A 94 10.27 -43.19 -5.45
CA SER A 94 10.94 -44.48 -5.54
C SER A 94 12.11 -44.47 -6.52
N ILE A 95 13.04 -45.39 -6.27
CA ILE A 95 14.19 -45.68 -7.12
C ILE A 95 14.07 -47.12 -7.59
N HIS A 96 14.29 -47.35 -8.89
CA HIS A 96 14.19 -48.65 -9.52
C HIS A 96 15.44 -48.92 -10.34
N LEU A 97 16.00 -50.12 -10.16
CA LEU A 97 17.16 -50.62 -10.85
C LEU A 97 16.74 -51.83 -11.69
N PHE A 98 17.07 -51.79 -12.97
CA PHE A 98 16.79 -52.87 -13.90
C PHE A 98 18.07 -53.36 -14.55
N ASP A 99 18.30 -54.66 -14.42
CA ASP A 99 19.38 -55.36 -15.10
C ASP A 99 19.02 -55.67 -16.57
N VAL A 100 20.01 -56.06 -17.39
CA VAL A 100 19.83 -56.43 -18.82
C VAL A 100 18.83 -57.57 -19.05
N HIS A 101 18.59 -58.39 -18.04
CA HIS A 101 17.61 -59.48 -18.09
C HIS A 101 16.22 -59.08 -17.57
N GLY A 102 16.02 -57.80 -17.23
CA GLY A 102 14.75 -57.29 -16.69
C GLY A 102 14.52 -57.65 -15.21
N LYS A 103 15.55 -58.13 -14.50
CA LYS A 103 15.46 -58.29 -13.04
C LYS A 103 15.40 -56.91 -12.40
N HIS A 104 14.44 -56.73 -11.52
CA HIS A 104 14.05 -55.45 -10.94
C HIS A 104 14.38 -55.41 -9.46
N TYR A 105 15.06 -54.34 -9.04
CA TYR A 105 15.32 -53.98 -7.64
C TYR A 105 14.70 -52.61 -7.39
N TYR A 106 14.11 -52.39 -6.23
CA TYR A 106 13.47 -51.10 -5.93
C TYR A 106 13.59 -50.71 -4.47
N ALA A 107 13.46 -49.41 -4.24
CA ALA A 107 13.18 -48.84 -2.94
C ALA A 107 12.12 -47.75 -3.11
N GLY A 108 11.11 -47.73 -2.23
CA GLY A 108 10.11 -46.66 -2.18
C GLY A 108 8.67 -47.14 -2.14
N ALA A 109 7.75 -46.22 -2.42
CA ALA A 109 6.32 -46.41 -2.17
C ALA A 109 5.62 -47.32 -3.20
N ASP A 110 6.13 -47.39 -4.44
CA ASP A 110 5.53 -48.17 -5.51
C ASP A 110 6.53 -49.16 -6.12
N PRO A 111 6.29 -50.48 -6.01
CA PRO A 111 7.13 -51.48 -6.64
C PRO A 111 6.88 -51.64 -8.14
N ASP A 112 5.70 -51.27 -8.67
CA ASP A 112 5.33 -51.63 -10.03
C ASP A 112 5.50 -50.45 -11.00
N ILE A 113 6.45 -50.59 -11.93
CA ILE A 113 6.56 -49.66 -13.06
C ILE A 113 5.81 -50.24 -14.25
N GLN A 114 4.61 -49.73 -14.48
CA GLN A 114 3.89 -50.00 -15.72
C GLN A 114 4.65 -49.39 -16.91
N TYR A 115 4.70 -50.13 -18.02
CA TYR A 115 5.40 -49.76 -19.27
C TYR A 115 6.93 -49.68 -19.17
N TYR A 116 7.56 -50.59 -18.42
CA TYR A 116 9.03 -50.75 -18.43
C TYR A 116 9.61 -50.81 -19.86
N ASP A 117 8.94 -51.51 -20.79
CA ASP A 117 9.36 -51.59 -22.19
C ASP A 117 9.51 -50.20 -22.86
N ALA A 118 8.65 -49.24 -22.50
CA ALA A 118 8.72 -47.87 -23.00
C ALA A 118 9.90 -47.08 -22.41
N ILE A 119 10.31 -47.41 -21.18
CA ILE A 119 11.46 -46.79 -20.51
C ILE A 119 12.77 -47.33 -21.09
N VAL A 120 12.82 -48.62 -21.41
CA VAL A 120 14.00 -49.26 -22.02
C VAL A 120 14.30 -48.72 -23.41
N ILE A 121 13.27 -48.44 -24.21
CA ILE A 121 13.41 -47.92 -25.57
C ILE A 121 13.52 -46.38 -25.63
N MET A 122 13.56 -45.71 -24.48
CA MET A 122 13.70 -44.25 -24.44
C MET A 122 14.99 -43.84 -25.17
N PRO A 123 14.91 -42.87 -26.11
CA PRO A 123 16.11 -42.39 -26.79
C PRO A 123 16.98 -41.60 -25.80
N PHE A 124 18.26 -41.97 -25.70
CA PHE A 124 19.26 -41.23 -24.94
C PHE A 124 20.10 -40.38 -25.89
N GLU A 125 20.24 -39.08 -25.60
CA GLU A 125 21.13 -38.23 -26.41
C GLU A 125 22.60 -38.55 -26.14
N LYS A 126 22.92 -38.95 -24.91
CA LYS A 126 24.27 -39.35 -24.47
C LYS A 126 24.21 -40.50 -23.46
N GLN A 127 25.11 -41.46 -23.61
CA GLN A 127 25.30 -42.54 -22.64
C GLN A 127 25.80 -42.00 -21.29
N GLY A 128 25.27 -42.54 -20.19
CA GLY A 128 25.64 -42.15 -18.83
C GLY A 128 25.12 -40.78 -18.38
N VAL A 129 24.27 -40.13 -19.18
CA VAL A 129 23.58 -38.89 -18.80
C VAL A 129 22.11 -39.22 -18.52
N PRO A 130 21.54 -38.73 -17.41
CA PRO A 130 20.14 -38.96 -17.10
C PRO A 130 19.23 -38.16 -18.04
N GLU A 131 18.21 -38.83 -18.56
CA GLU A 131 17.16 -38.27 -19.42
C GLU A 131 15.83 -38.18 -18.66
N TRP A 132 15.04 -37.16 -18.98
CA TRP A 132 13.77 -36.90 -18.31
C TRP A 132 12.60 -37.25 -19.20
N ALA A 133 11.64 -38.01 -18.66
CA ALA A 133 10.39 -38.30 -19.37
C ALA A 133 9.19 -38.18 -18.44
N PHE A 134 8.02 -37.98 -19.03
CA PHE A 134 6.78 -37.83 -18.30
C PHE A 134 5.72 -38.77 -18.82
N PHE A 135 5.12 -39.54 -17.92
CA PHE A 135 4.08 -40.50 -18.23
C PHE A 135 2.74 -39.93 -17.84
N VAL A 136 1.93 -39.62 -18.86
CA VAL A 136 0.62 -38.96 -18.72
C VAL A 136 -0.36 -39.82 -17.92
N ASP A 137 -0.35 -41.15 -18.11
CA ASP A 137 -1.33 -42.07 -17.51
C ASP A 137 -1.29 -42.09 -15.98
N HIS A 138 -0.08 -42.05 -15.40
CA HIS A 138 0.12 -42.10 -13.95
C HIS A 138 0.52 -40.74 -13.37
N ARG A 139 0.66 -39.71 -14.22
CA ARG A 139 1.15 -38.37 -13.83
C ARG A 139 2.44 -38.45 -13.04
N ARG A 140 3.42 -39.17 -13.57
CA ARG A 140 4.74 -39.33 -12.95
C ARG A 140 5.82 -38.78 -13.86
N LEU A 141 6.76 -38.08 -13.25
CA LEU A 141 7.99 -37.66 -13.90
C LEU A 141 9.07 -38.69 -13.60
N ILE A 142 9.82 -39.10 -14.62
CA ILE A 142 10.89 -40.08 -14.44
C ILE A 142 12.23 -39.48 -14.85
N CYS A 143 13.25 -39.86 -14.11
CA CYS A 143 14.65 -39.65 -14.45
C CYS A 143 15.23 -41.03 -14.79
N ASN A 144 15.59 -41.24 -16.05
CA ASN A 144 16.12 -42.50 -16.55
C ASN A 144 17.60 -42.35 -16.84
N LEU A 145 18.44 -43.20 -16.26
CA LEU A 145 19.87 -43.22 -16.44
C LEU A 145 20.31 -44.60 -16.94
N GLN A 146 20.97 -44.62 -18.09
CA GLN A 146 21.58 -45.84 -18.59
C GLN A 146 22.89 -46.13 -17.83
N LEU A 147 22.95 -47.28 -17.17
CA LEU A 147 24.14 -47.75 -16.46
C LEU A 147 25.09 -48.39 -17.48
N VAL A 148 26.32 -47.93 -17.52
CA VAL A 148 27.32 -48.35 -18.49
C VAL A 148 28.58 -48.79 -17.75
N ASP A 149 29.16 -49.89 -18.19
CA ASP A 149 30.43 -50.36 -17.66
C ASP A 149 31.55 -49.34 -17.93
N PRO A 150 32.24 -48.81 -16.92
CA PRO A 150 33.34 -47.86 -17.10
C PRO A 150 34.53 -48.41 -17.91
N GLU A 151 34.72 -49.73 -17.90
CA GLU A 151 35.86 -50.40 -18.55
C GLU A 151 35.55 -50.79 -20.01
N MET A 152 34.30 -51.18 -20.29
CA MET A 152 33.92 -51.75 -21.60
C MET A 152 32.94 -50.90 -22.40
N GLY A 153 32.32 -49.91 -21.79
CA GLY A 153 31.27 -49.11 -22.44
C GLY A 153 29.99 -49.89 -22.74
N THR A 154 29.83 -51.09 -22.17
CA THR A 154 28.64 -51.93 -22.37
C THR A 154 27.52 -51.50 -21.43
N VAL A 155 26.29 -51.46 -21.93
CA VAL A 155 25.12 -51.17 -21.11
C VAL A 155 24.89 -52.33 -20.13
N LEU A 156 24.91 -52.00 -18.85
CA LEU A 156 24.72 -52.93 -17.73
C LEU A 156 23.26 -52.97 -17.27
N GLY A 157 22.49 -51.92 -17.54
CA GLY A 157 21.10 -51.81 -17.11
C GLY A 157 20.61 -50.37 -17.12
N ASN A 158 19.47 -50.12 -16.48
CA ASN A 158 18.87 -48.80 -16.34
C ASN A 158 18.52 -48.50 -14.87
N LEU A 159 18.82 -47.29 -14.42
CA LEU A 159 18.35 -46.72 -13.18
C LEU A 159 17.20 -45.75 -13.49
N VAL A 160 16.07 -45.93 -12.83
CA VAL A 160 14.87 -45.11 -13.01
C VAL A 160 14.47 -44.55 -11.66
N VAL A 161 14.45 -43.22 -11.54
CA VAL A 161 13.93 -42.53 -10.36
C VAL A 161 12.57 -41.95 -10.70
N LEU A 162 11.55 -42.25 -9.89
CA LEU A 162 10.21 -41.70 -10.03
C LEU A 162 10.05 -40.47 -9.13
N LEU A 163 9.59 -39.37 -9.71
CA LEU A 163 9.31 -38.12 -9.02
C LEU A 163 7.81 -37.81 -9.07
N ASP A 164 7.29 -37.28 -7.95
CA ASP A 164 5.91 -36.82 -7.84
C ASP A 164 5.80 -35.36 -8.33
N PRO A 165 5.10 -35.09 -9.44
CA PRO A 165 4.91 -33.72 -9.92
C PRO A 165 4.06 -32.84 -8.99
N ILE A 166 3.30 -33.42 -8.05
CA ILE A 166 2.54 -32.66 -7.04
C ILE A 166 3.47 -32.15 -5.96
N LYS A 167 4.42 -32.97 -5.48
CA LYS A 167 5.41 -32.54 -4.48
C LYS A 167 6.31 -31.42 -5.03
N MET A 168 6.55 -31.40 -6.34
CA MET A 168 7.27 -30.32 -7.03
C MET A 168 6.62 -28.94 -6.92
N THR A 169 5.34 -28.84 -6.56
CA THR A 169 4.65 -27.54 -6.36
C THR A 169 5.33 -26.68 -5.29
N SER A 170 5.92 -27.32 -4.28
CA SER A 170 6.71 -26.67 -3.23
C SER A 170 7.89 -25.83 -3.76
N LEU A 171 8.40 -26.15 -4.96
CA LEU A 171 9.50 -25.40 -5.58
C LEU A 171 9.07 -24.03 -6.09
N TYR A 172 7.78 -23.85 -6.39
CA TYR A 172 7.18 -22.64 -6.96
C TYR A 172 5.95 -22.14 -6.19
N ASP A 173 5.86 -22.43 -4.89
CA ASP A 173 4.78 -21.97 -3.98
C ASP A 173 4.70 -20.44 -3.83
N SER A 174 5.69 -19.70 -4.31
CA SER A 174 5.64 -18.23 -4.39
C SER A 174 4.63 -17.69 -5.42
N TYR A 175 4.11 -18.56 -6.29
CA TYR A 175 3.15 -18.20 -7.33
C TYR A 175 1.72 -18.51 -6.89
N ASP A 176 0.77 -17.68 -7.32
CA ASP A 176 -0.65 -17.92 -7.04
C ASP A 176 -1.13 -19.24 -7.68
N THR A 177 -2.13 -19.87 -7.06
CA THR A 177 -2.73 -21.14 -7.48
C THR A 177 -3.13 -21.14 -8.96
N GLY A 178 -2.50 -22.04 -9.74
CA GLY A 178 -2.74 -22.19 -11.17
C GLY A 178 -2.16 -21.07 -12.03
N SER A 179 -1.19 -20.31 -11.51
CA SER A 179 -0.45 -19.30 -12.27
C SER A 179 0.91 -19.78 -12.77
N PHE A 180 1.39 -20.95 -12.35
CA PHE A 180 2.66 -21.53 -12.80
C PHE A 180 2.48 -22.98 -13.25
N PHE A 181 3.16 -23.32 -14.34
CA PHE A 181 3.11 -24.62 -14.99
C PHE A 181 4.51 -25.00 -15.49
N ILE A 182 4.88 -26.26 -15.27
CA ILE A 182 6.02 -26.88 -15.95
C ILE A 182 5.46 -27.69 -17.10
N THR A 183 5.95 -27.49 -18.31
CA THR A 183 5.47 -28.17 -19.52
C THR A 183 6.61 -28.80 -20.30
N ASN A 184 6.32 -29.82 -21.12
CA ASN A 184 7.28 -30.33 -22.10
C ASN A 184 7.31 -29.48 -23.39
N ALA A 185 8.16 -29.85 -24.34
CA ALA A 185 8.22 -29.21 -25.66
C ALA A 185 6.85 -29.17 -26.38
N SER A 186 6.00 -30.19 -26.15
CA SER A 186 4.65 -30.36 -26.71
C SER A 186 3.54 -29.63 -25.93
N ASN A 187 3.87 -28.81 -24.93
CA ASN A 187 2.94 -28.10 -24.04
C ASN A 187 2.05 -28.99 -23.16
N VAL A 188 2.42 -30.26 -22.93
CA VAL A 188 1.77 -31.09 -21.91
C VAL A 188 2.25 -30.63 -20.53
N VAL A 189 1.32 -30.44 -19.60
CA VAL A 189 1.63 -30.02 -18.23
C VAL A 189 2.24 -31.20 -17.46
N LEU A 190 3.49 -31.03 -17.06
CA LEU A 190 4.26 -31.96 -16.25
C LEU A 190 3.95 -31.78 -14.77
N SER A 191 3.91 -30.53 -14.31
CA SER A 191 3.63 -30.16 -12.92
C SER A 191 2.83 -28.87 -12.88
N SER A 192 1.84 -28.83 -12.00
CA SER A 192 1.03 -27.66 -11.70
C SER A 192 0.41 -27.83 -10.31
N ASP A 193 0.16 -26.71 -9.63
CA ASP A 193 -0.63 -26.67 -8.39
C ASP A 193 -2.04 -27.26 -8.58
N ARG A 194 -2.59 -27.17 -9.80
CA ARG A 194 -3.85 -27.85 -10.13
C ARG A 194 -3.57 -29.27 -10.62
N GLN A 195 -3.74 -30.25 -9.73
CA GLN A 195 -3.55 -31.68 -10.05
C GLN A 195 -4.33 -32.14 -11.29
N ARG A 196 -5.53 -31.57 -11.56
CA ARG A 196 -6.33 -31.92 -12.74
C ARG A 196 -5.67 -31.53 -14.06
N SER A 197 -4.87 -30.47 -14.08
CA SER A 197 -4.18 -29.99 -15.26
C SER A 197 -2.99 -30.86 -15.65
N ILE A 198 -2.43 -31.65 -14.71
CA ILE A 198 -1.26 -32.49 -14.95
C ILE A 198 -1.62 -33.59 -15.96
N GLY A 199 -0.82 -33.70 -17.02
CA GLY A 199 -1.04 -34.60 -18.15
C GLY A 199 -1.94 -34.04 -19.26
N GLU A 200 -2.58 -32.89 -19.06
CA GLU A 200 -3.36 -32.22 -20.10
C GLU A 200 -2.48 -31.25 -20.90
N LEU A 201 -2.90 -30.97 -22.14
CA LEU A 201 -2.29 -29.90 -22.93
C LEU A 201 -2.65 -28.56 -22.31
N LEU A 202 -1.63 -27.73 -22.07
CA LEU A 202 -1.84 -26.38 -21.55
C LEU A 202 -2.64 -25.58 -22.60
N PRO A 203 -3.91 -25.20 -22.31
CA PRO A 203 -4.79 -24.61 -23.31
C PRO A 203 -4.20 -23.28 -23.79
N SER A 204 -4.25 -22.98 -25.08
CA SER A 204 -3.77 -21.67 -25.56
C SER A 204 -4.51 -20.55 -24.83
N PRO A 205 -3.81 -19.51 -24.32
CA PRO A 205 -4.47 -18.44 -23.60
C PRO A 205 -5.48 -17.73 -24.52
N ALA A 206 -6.70 -17.50 -24.03
CA ALA A 206 -7.64 -16.63 -24.70
C ALA A 206 -6.99 -15.25 -24.86
N THR A 207 -6.95 -14.75 -26.09
CA THR A 207 -6.17 -13.56 -26.45
C THR A 207 -6.58 -12.36 -25.59
N GLY A 208 -5.65 -11.87 -24.74
CA GLY A 208 -5.81 -10.62 -24.00
C GLY A 208 -6.22 -10.72 -22.52
N ASP A 209 -6.52 -11.90 -21.99
CA ASP A 209 -6.98 -12.05 -20.60
C ASP A 209 -5.87 -12.45 -19.60
N THR A 210 -4.78 -13.04 -20.12
CA THR A 210 -3.66 -13.52 -19.30
C THR A 210 -2.32 -13.03 -19.82
N ILE A 211 -1.46 -12.55 -18.93
CA ILE A 211 -0.04 -12.33 -19.25
C ILE A 211 0.64 -13.70 -19.15
N THR A 212 1.17 -14.18 -20.28
CA THR A 212 1.89 -15.45 -20.34
C THR A 212 3.38 -15.18 -20.52
N THR A 213 4.17 -15.60 -19.54
CA THR A 213 5.63 -15.55 -19.61
C THR A 213 6.14 -16.98 -19.69
N GLN A 214 6.98 -17.26 -20.69
CA GLN A 214 7.55 -18.58 -20.91
C GLN A 214 9.08 -18.52 -20.93
N ARG A 215 9.74 -19.51 -20.33
CA ARG A 215 11.18 -19.72 -20.39
C ARG A 215 11.46 -21.21 -20.60
N GLU A 216 12.40 -21.52 -21.47
CA GLU A 216 12.85 -22.89 -21.71
C GLU A 216 14.12 -23.19 -20.90
N SER A 217 14.14 -24.35 -20.25
CA SER A 217 15.30 -24.88 -19.56
C SER A 217 16.34 -25.33 -20.57
N LYS A 218 17.60 -24.99 -20.31
CA LYS A 218 18.74 -25.44 -21.13
C LYS A 218 19.18 -26.88 -20.80
N TRP A 219 18.66 -27.45 -19.71
CA TRP A 219 19.15 -28.70 -19.14
C TRP A 219 18.20 -29.86 -19.35
N THR A 220 16.89 -29.63 -19.21
CA THR A 220 15.86 -30.67 -19.32
C THR A 220 14.99 -30.53 -20.56
N GLY A 221 15.10 -29.42 -21.30
CA GLY A 221 14.19 -29.09 -22.41
C GLY A 221 12.76 -28.74 -21.95
N PHE A 222 12.53 -28.59 -20.64
CA PHE A 222 11.23 -28.19 -20.10
C PHE A 222 10.95 -26.71 -20.29
N LYS A 223 9.68 -26.38 -20.48
CA LYS A 223 9.18 -25.01 -20.60
C LYS A 223 8.45 -24.63 -19.31
N TYR A 224 8.98 -23.63 -18.63
CA TYR A 224 8.36 -22.97 -17.49
C TYR A 224 7.40 -21.90 -18.01
N VAL A 225 6.12 -22.03 -17.68
CA VAL A 225 5.06 -21.13 -18.16
C VAL A 225 4.34 -20.55 -16.96
N SER A 226 4.39 -19.23 -16.80
CA SER A 226 3.56 -18.50 -15.86
C SER A 226 2.42 -17.80 -16.59
N ARG A 227 1.21 -17.89 -16.04
CA ARG A 227 -0.01 -17.27 -16.53
C ARG A 227 -0.68 -16.50 -15.41
N ILE A 228 -0.69 -15.18 -15.54
CA ILE A 228 -1.32 -14.32 -14.55
C ILE A 228 -2.50 -13.63 -15.21
N PRO A 229 -3.73 -13.81 -14.69
CA PRO A 229 -4.90 -13.08 -15.16
C PRO A 229 -4.67 -11.57 -15.03
N VAL A 230 -4.97 -10.82 -16.08
CA VAL A 230 -4.88 -9.35 -16.07
C VAL A 230 -5.81 -8.77 -14.99
N SER A 231 -6.92 -9.43 -14.67
CA SER A 231 -7.83 -9.07 -13.59
C SER A 231 -7.16 -9.10 -12.20
N GLU A 232 -6.29 -10.07 -11.94
CA GLU A 232 -5.57 -10.20 -10.67
C GLU A 232 -4.44 -9.18 -10.58
N ALA A 233 -3.63 -9.08 -11.64
CA ALA A 233 -2.58 -8.07 -11.75
C ALA A 233 -3.14 -6.64 -11.62
N SER A 234 -4.32 -6.38 -12.20
CA SER A 234 -4.98 -5.06 -12.13
C SER A 234 -5.74 -4.82 -10.83
N ALA A 235 -6.14 -5.85 -10.07
CA ALA A 235 -6.86 -5.67 -8.81
C ALA A 235 -5.98 -4.99 -7.73
N GLY A 236 -4.70 -5.38 -7.64
CA GLY A 236 -3.73 -4.73 -6.76
C GLY A 236 -3.52 -3.26 -7.12
N ILE A 237 -3.36 -2.99 -8.42
CA ILE A 237 -3.20 -1.63 -8.96
C ILE A 237 -4.47 -0.79 -8.72
N ARG A 238 -5.66 -1.38 -8.87
CA ARG A 238 -6.94 -0.69 -8.64
C ARG A 238 -7.08 -0.26 -7.18
N ARG A 239 -6.68 -1.10 -6.22
CA ARG A 239 -6.70 -0.74 -4.78
C ARG A 239 -5.78 0.45 -4.49
N LEU A 240 -4.57 0.44 -5.04
CA LEU A 240 -3.63 1.56 -4.91
C LEU A 240 -4.20 2.83 -5.56
N ALA A 241 -4.76 2.73 -6.76
CA ALA A 241 -5.38 3.87 -7.45
C ALA A 241 -6.55 4.47 -6.66
N VAL A 242 -7.44 3.63 -6.11
CA VAL A 242 -8.55 4.08 -5.25
C VAL A 242 -8.02 4.77 -3.99
N PHE A 243 -7.00 4.21 -3.35
CA PHE A 243 -6.35 4.82 -2.20
C PHE A 243 -5.72 6.18 -2.54
N SER A 244 -4.98 6.27 -3.65
CA SER A 244 -4.40 7.54 -4.13
C SER A 244 -5.47 8.58 -4.43
N VAL A 245 -6.59 8.18 -5.05
CA VAL A 245 -7.73 9.08 -5.31
C VAL A 245 -8.37 9.53 -4.00
N ALA A 246 -8.55 8.63 -3.03
CA ALA A 246 -9.10 8.97 -1.72
C ALA A 246 -8.22 9.98 -0.97
N VAL A 247 -6.90 9.78 -0.98
CA VAL A 247 -5.93 10.72 -0.39
C VAL A 247 -5.94 12.06 -1.11
N ALA A 248 -6.00 12.06 -2.45
CA ALA A 248 -6.11 13.28 -3.25
C ALA A 248 -7.42 14.04 -2.96
N LEU A 249 -8.54 13.33 -2.79
CA LEU A 249 -9.81 13.96 -2.45
C LEU A 249 -9.79 14.55 -1.04
N ALA A 250 -9.20 13.82 -0.08
CA ALA A 250 -9.05 14.28 1.30
C ALA A 250 -8.15 15.52 1.39
N SER A 251 -7.04 15.55 0.65
CA SER A 251 -6.15 16.73 0.62
C SER A 251 -6.84 17.93 -0.03
N TRP A 252 -7.64 17.71 -1.08
CA TRP A 252 -8.40 18.78 -1.72
C TRP A 252 -9.45 19.39 -0.78
N ILE A 253 -10.19 18.55 -0.05
CA ILE A 253 -11.14 19.01 0.98
C ILE A 253 -10.41 19.78 2.09
N ALA A 254 -9.26 19.29 2.54
CA ALA A 254 -8.47 19.97 3.57
C ALA A 254 -8.04 21.38 3.12
N VAL A 255 -7.59 21.54 1.87
CA VAL A 255 -7.24 22.85 1.31
C VAL A 255 -8.45 23.80 1.29
N ILE A 256 -9.64 23.32 0.91
CA ILE A 256 -10.86 24.15 0.92
C ILE A 256 -11.20 24.60 2.34
N VAL A 257 -11.14 23.69 3.33
CA VAL A 257 -11.43 24.00 4.73
C VAL A 257 -10.44 25.02 5.29
N ILE A 258 -9.14 24.82 5.04
CA ILE A 258 -8.09 25.74 5.48
C ILE A 258 -8.27 27.11 4.81
N THR A 259 -8.53 27.15 3.50
CA THR A 259 -8.75 28.40 2.76
C THR A 259 -9.95 29.15 3.31
N TYR A 260 -11.06 28.46 3.57
CA TYR A 260 -12.24 29.06 4.18
C TYR A 260 -11.95 29.61 5.59
N TYR A 261 -11.20 28.86 6.39
CA TYR A 261 -10.80 29.29 7.73
C TYR A 261 -9.94 30.56 7.69
N VAL A 262 -8.92 30.59 6.82
CA VAL A 262 -8.04 31.75 6.61
C VAL A 262 -8.83 32.96 6.12
N LEU A 263 -9.73 32.78 5.16
CA LEU A 263 -10.55 33.86 4.61
C LEU A 263 -11.42 34.51 5.69
N ARG A 264 -12.03 33.68 6.56
CA ARG A 264 -12.90 34.17 7.65
C ARG A 264 -12.11 34.81 8.80
N LYS A 265 -10.95 34.26 9.16
CA LYS A 265 -10.15 34.73 10.31
C LYS A 265 -9.23 35.91 10.01
N ILE A 266 -8.68 35.99 8.79
CA ILE A 266 -7.70 37.02 8.43
C ILE A 266 -8.28 38.01 7.43
N THR A 267 -8.75 37.51 6.28
CA THR A 267 -9.12 38.38 5.16
C THR A 267 -10.37 39.23 5.44
N SER A 268 -11.41 38.65 6.04
CA SER A 268 -12.65 39.36 6.38
C SER A 268 -12.46 40.56 7.34
N PRO A 269 -11.80 40.41 8.52
CA PRO A 269 -11.56 41.55 9.41
C PRO A 269 -10.63 42.58 8.78
N LEU A 270 -9.63 42.17 8.00
CA LEU A 270 -8.73 43.10 7.30
C LEU A 270 -9.48 43.93 6.23
N ALA A 271 -10.38 43.30 5.46
CA ALA A 271 -11.23 44.00 4.50
C ALA A 271 -12.18 45.00 5.19
N THR A 272 -12.72 44.64 6.36
CA THR A 272 -13.58 45.51 7.17
C THR A 272 -12.81 46.72 7.70
N LEU A 273 -11.63 46.49 8.28
CA LEU A 273 -10.71 47.53 8.75
C LEU A 273 -10.36 48.50 7.60
N SER A 274 -9.95 47.98 6.44
CA SER A 274 -9.63 48.78 5.26
C SER A 274 -10.83 49.64 4.81
N LYS A 275 -12.03 49.08 4.81
CA LYS A 275 -13.27 49.82 4.47
C LYS A 275 -13.57 50.94 5.46
N LEU A 276 -13.40 50.70 6.76
CA LEU A 276 -13.64 51.70 7.81
C LEU A 276 -12.57 52.79 7.83
N MET A 277 -11.31 52.45 7.55
CA MET A 277 -10.25 53.44 7.34
C MET A 277 -10.59 54.40 6.19
N ARG A 278 -11.10 53.90 5.05
CA ARG A 278 -11.54 54.76 3.94
C ARG A 278 -12.75 55.63 4.28
N LYS A 279 -13.62 55.18 5.20
CA LYS A 279 -14.76 55.98 5.69
C LYS A 279 -14.33 57.07 6.66
N ALA A 280 -13.37 56.78 7.54
CA ALA A 280 -12.82 57.76 8.47
C ALA A 280 -12.17 58.95 7.75
N GLN A 281 -11.54 58.70 6.59
CA GLN A 281 -11.04 59.78 5.71
C GLN A 281 -12.13 60.72 5.17
N LYS A 282 -13.40 60.28 5.16
CA LYS A 282 -14.56 61.07 4.74
C LYS A 282 -15.37 61.56 5.94
N GLU A 283 -14.71 61.82 7.07
CA GLU A 283 -15.30 62.30 8.34
C GLU A 283 -16.34 61.35 8.95
N ASN A 284 -16.41 60.09 8.51
CA ASN A 284 -17.31 59.08 9.07
C ASN A 284 -16.57 58.17 10.05
N TYR A 285 -16.55 58.60 11.31
CA TYR A 285 -15.80 57.99 12.40
C TYR A 285 -16.59 56.86 13.10
N GLN A 286 -16.68 55.71 12.44
CA GLN A 286 -17.24 54.47 12.98
C GLN A 286 -16.17 53.63 13.68
N LEU A 287 -16.49 53.11 14.87
CA LEU A 287 -15.65 52.14 15.57
C LEU A 287 -15.87 50.75 14.98
N ILE A 288 -14.84 49.91 15.02
CA ILE A 288 -14.96 48.50 14.68
C ILE A 288 -15.48 47.77 15.92
N GLU A 289 -16.61 47.08 15.77
CA GLU A 289 -17.24 46.30 16.82
C GLU A 289 -16.98 44.80 16.59
N ASN A 290 -16.81 44.05 17.68
CA ASN A 290 -16.72 42.59 17.71
C ASN A 290 -15.48 41.97 17.02
N PHE A 291 -14.34 41.96 17.74
CA PHE A 291 -13.12 41.27 17.31
C PHE A 291 -13.21 39.78 17.64
N GLY A 292 -13.58 38.95 16.67
CA GLY A 292 -13.67 37.48 16.84
C GLY A 292 -12.32 36.74 16.93
N SER A 293 -11.21 37.44 17.10
CA SER A 293 -9.84 36.89 17.20
C SER A 293 -9.01 37.70 18.19
N HIS A 294 -8.04 37.07 18.85
CA HIS A 294 -7.09 37.69 19.80
C HIS A 294 -5.68 37.84 19.22
N ASP A 295 -5.59 37.89 17.88
CA ASP A 295 -4.34 37.84 17.12
C ASP A 295 -3.87 39.25 16.74
N GLU A 296 -2.78 39.38 15.98
CA GLU A 296 -2.19 40.66 15.56
C GLU A 296 -3.20 41.56 14.82
N ILE A 297 -4.16 40.95 14.11
CA ILE A 297 -5.27 41.65 13.46
C ILE A 297 -6.14 42.41 14.47
N ALA A 298 -6.38 41.83 15.66
CA ALA A 298 -7.18 42.45 16.70
C ALA A 298 -6.45 43.63 17.34
N GLN A 299 -5.14 43.50 17.53
CA GLN A 299 -4.30 44.59 18.02
C GLN A 299 -4.31 45.78 17.05
N LEU A 300 -4.27 45.51 15.74
CA LEU A 300 -4.38 46.54 14.70
C LEU A 300 -5.73 47.25 14.75
N CYS A 301 -6.82 46.50 14.92
CA CYS A 301 -8.15 47.09 15.03
C CYS A 301 -8.32 47.91 16.32
N HIS A 302 -7.73 47.47 17.44
CA HIS A 302 -7.75 48.21 18.70
C HIS A 302 -7.00 49.55 18.56
N SER A 303 -5.84 49.51 17.91
CA SER A 303 -5.04 50.71 17.62
C SER A 303 -5.80 51.70 16.73
N PHE A 304 -6.51 51.19 15.70
CA PHE A 304 -7.39 52.02 14.86
C PHE A 304 -8.53 52.65 15.66
N ASN A 305 -9.24 51.87 16.50
CA ASN A 305 -10.32 52.40 17.32
C ASN A 305 -9.83 53.49 18.29
N ARG A 306 -8.65 53.31 18.89
CA ARG A 306 -8.02 54.32 19.75
C ARG A 306 -7.76 55.62 18.99
N MET A 307 -7.18 55.54 17.79
CA MET A 307 -6.95 56.71 16.93
C MET A 307 -8.25 57.46 16.61
N ILE A 308 -9.35 56.74 16.34
CA ILE A 308 -10.67 57.33 16.08
C ILE A 308 -11.24 58.03 17.32
N LEU A 309 -11.08 57.44 18.51
CA LEU A 309 -11.53 58.06 19.77
C LEU A 309 -10.75 59.34 20.08
N GLU A 310 -9.43 59.31 19.94
CA GLU A 310 -8.58 60.49 20.12
C GLU A 310 -8.98 61.60 19.13
N THR A 311 -9.25 61.24 17.86
CA THR A 311 -9.74 62.20 16.85
C THR A 311 -11.07 62.84 17.26
N LYS A 312 -12.04 62.05 17.76
CA LYS A 312 -13.33 62.58 18.25
C LYS A 312 -13.15 63.52 19.44
N GLU A 313 -12.24 63.19 20.35
CA GLU A 313 -11.93 64.03 21.51
C GLU A 313 -11.30 65.36 21.09
N LEU A 314 -10.37 65.35 20.14
CA LEU A 314 -9.78 66.57 19.58
C LEU A 314 -10.84 67.44 18.90
N ILE A 315 -11.74 66.86 18.10
CA ILE A 315 -12.85 67.60 17.47
C ILE A 315 -13.72 68.27 18.54
N GLN A 316 -14.06 67.56 19.61
CA GLN A 316 -14.87 68.10 20.70
C GLN A 316 -14.16 69.25 21.44
N LYS A 317 -12.84 69.15 21.64
CA LYS A 317 -12.04 70.21 22.28
C LYS A 317 -11.99 71.47 21.43
N VAL A 318 -11.71 71.34 20.12
CA VAL A 318 -11.69 72.47 19.18
C VAL A 318 -13.07 73.13 19.12
N TYR A 319 -14.13 72.33 19.02
CA TYR A 319 -15.50 72.85 19.00
C TYR A 319 -15.88 73.62 20.28
N LYS A 320 -15.51 73.11 21.46
CA LYS A 320 -15.72 73.82 22.73
C LYS A 320 -14.92 75.12 22.79
N ALA A 321 -13.66 75.11 22.38
CA ALA A 321 -12.82 76.29 22.37
C ALA A 321 -13.35 77.38 21.41
N GLU A 322 -13.83 76.99 20.22
CA GLU A 322 -14.49 77.92 19.30
C GLU A 322 -15.78 78.50 19.90
N LEU A 323 -16.60 77.68 20.57
CA LEU A 323 -17.82 78.13 21.23
C LEU A 323 -17.51 79.14 22.34
N GLU A 324 -16.56 78.81 23.22
CA GLU A 324 -16.10 79.71 24.29
C GLU A 324 -15.50 81.00 23.73
N GLN A 325 -14.74 80.94 22.64
CA GLN A 325 -14.20 82.13 21.96
C GLN A 325 -15.33 83.00 21.39
N LYS A 326 -16.35 82.40 20.78
CA LYS A 326 -17.53 83.11 20.28
C LYS A 326 -18.32 83.75 21.43
N GLU A 327 -18.49 83.06 22.54
CA GLU A 327 -19.14 83.61 23.74
C GLU A 327 -18.34 84.76 24.35
N ALA A 328 -17.01 84.64 24.43
CA ALA A 328 -16.13 85.72 24.91
C ALA A 328 -16.16 86.94 23.97
N GLN A 329 -16.17 86.73 22.65
CA GLN A 329 -16.34 87.81 21.67
C GLN A 329 -17.70 88.51 21.84
N LEU A 330 -18.78 87.74 21.99
CA LEU A 330 -20.12 88.31 22.24
C LEU A 330 -20.18 89.06 23.57
N ALA A 331 -19.51 88.57 24.62
CA ALA A 331 -19.41 89.25 25.91
C ALA A 331 -18.60 90.55 25.81
N ALA A 332 -17.46 90.54 25.11
CA ALA A 332 -16.65 91.75 24.88
C ALA A 332 -17.42 92.79 24.05
N ILE A 333 -18.15 92.35 23.02
CA ILE A 333 -19.05 93.20 22.24
C ILE A 333 -20.14 93.79 23.14
N ARG A 334 -20.78 93.00 24.01
CA ARG A 334 -21.75 93.49 24.99
C ARG A 334 -21.16 94.57 25.91
N THR A 335 -19.91 94.43 26.33
CA THR A 335 -19.19 95.43 27.14
C THR A 335 -18.89 96.71 26.36
N TYR A 336 -18.55 96.60 25.06
CA TYR A 336 -18.32 97.77 24.20
C TYR A 336 -19.60 98.56 23.93
N PHE A 337 -20.73 97.89 23.71
CA PHE A 337 -22.02 98.55 23.46
C PHE A 337 -22.76 98.99 24.75
N ASN A 338 -22.36 98.51 25.94
CA ASN A 338 -22.95 98.91 27.22
C ASN A 338 -21.85 99.24 28.26
N PRO A 339 -21.23 100.43 28.19
CA PRO A 339 -20.25 100.85 29.18
C PRO A 339 -20.92 101.01 30.57
N PRO A 340 -20.18 100.83 31.68
CA PRO A 340 -20.69 101.05 33.03
C PRO A 340 -20.79 102.56 33.31
N PHE A 341 -21.61 103.27 32.53
CA PHE A 341 -21.96 104.66 32.73
C PHE A 341 -23.18 104.80 33.69
N PHE A 342 -23.96 103.73 33.86
CA PHE A 342 -25.22 103.77 34.63
C PHE A 342 -25.08 103.48 36.13
N ALA A 343 -23.89 103.10 36.63
CA ALA A 343 -23.72 102.74 38.03
C ALA A 343 -23.51 103.95 38.99
N GLN A 344 -23.32 105.18 38.49
CA GLN A 344 -22.93 106.32 39.35
C GLN A 344 -24.00 107.42 39.54
N HIS A 345 -25.20 107.33 38.94
CA HIS A 345 -26.22 108.40 39.04
C HIS A 345 -27.61 108.00 39.59
N ALA A 346 -27.80 106.79 40.12
CA ALA A 346 -29.11 106.36 40.68
C ALA A 346 -29.19 106.48 42.22
N GLY A 347 -28.82 107.63 42.75
CA GLY A 347 -28.78 107.91 44.20
C GLY A 347 -29.58 109.13 44.65
N ILE A 348 -30.66 109.53 43.96
CA ILE A 348 -31.58 110.58 44.44
C ILE A 348 -33.01 110.30 43.92
N ARG A 349 -33.84 109.62 44.73
CA ARG A 349 -35.31 109.80 44.88
C ARG A 349 -35.91 108.62 45.67
N GLU A 350 -35.76 108.64 46.99
CA GLU A 350 -36.61 107.88 47.92
C GLU A 350 -37.30 108.86 48.88
N HIS A 351 -38.33 109.55 48.40
CA HIS A 351 -39.28 110.25 49.26
C HIS A 351 -40.62 110.44 48.53
N SER A 352 -41.39 109.37 48.44
CA SER A 352 -42.86 109.39 48.34
C SER A 352 -43.37 107.95 48.18
N GLY A 353 -44.24 107.51 49.08
CA GLY A 353 -44.96 106.24 48.90
C GLY A 353 -44.97 105.27 50.07
N GLN A 354 -44.88 105.74 51.32
CA GLN A 354 -45.58 105.02 52.40
C GLN A 354 -47.06 105.40 52.34
N ILE A 355 -47.92 104.47 52.78
CA ILE A 355 -49.39 104.47 52.81
C ILE A 355 -50.01 103.72 51.61
N GLN A 356 -50.03 102.38 51.69
CA GLN A 356 -51.29 101.66 51.87
C GLN A 356 -51.07 100.29 52.53
N ARG A 357 -51.81 100.13 53.63
CA ARG A 357 -51.95 98.99 54.53
C ARG A 357 -52.64 97.81 53.81
N LYS A 358 -52.19 96.56 54.01
CA LYS A 358 -52.61 95.59 55.07
C LYS A 358 -53.96 94.92 54.74
N TYR A 359 -53.94 93.60 54.52
CA TYR A 359 -54.96 92.52 54.70
C TYR A 359 -54.54 91.39 53.71
N ARG A 360 -54.44 90.09 54.00
CA ARG A 360 -54.66 89.26 55.18
C ARG A 360 -54.18 87.83 54.80
N THR A 361 -53.45 87.17 55.71
CA THR A 361 -53.42 85.71 55.99
C THR A 361 -52.97 84.68 54.92
N ASN A 362 -51.75 84.17 55.16
CA ASN A 362 -51.32 82.75 55.35
C ASN A 362 -52.45 81.74 55.77
N PRO A 363 -52.29 80.38 55.79
CA PRO A 363 -51.01 79.66 55.88
C PRO A 363 -50.86 78.23 55.26
N LEU A 364 -49.60 77.75 55.33
CA LEU A 364 -49.10 76.38 55.66
C LEU A 364 -49.26 75.25 54.61
N CYS A 365 -48.16 74.68 54.10
CA CYS A 365 -47.37 73.56 54.67
C CYS A 365 -48.01 72.19 54.34
N GLY A 366 -47.34 71.17 53.82
CA GLY A 366 -45.96 70.93 53.46
C GLY A 366 -45.78 69.44 53.12
N LYS A 367 -44.62 69.12 52.52
CA LYS A 367 -43.85 67.87 52.64
C LYS A 367 -44.46 66.52 52.18
N LYS A 368 -43.73 65.97 51.18
CA LYS A 368 -42.93 64.71 51.20
C LYS A 368 -43.55 63.36 50.78
N LEU A 369 -42.80 62.75 49.84
CA LEU A 369 -42.29 61.37 49.76
C LEU A 369 -43.18 60.20 49.28
N VAL A 370 -42.74 59.64 48.13
CA VAL A 370 -42.17 58.28 47.93
C VAL A 370 -43.07 57.05 47.80
N GLN A 371 -42.88 56.43 46.62
CA GLN A 371 -42.79 55.01 46.22
C GLN A 371 -43.95 54.02 46.34
N HIS A 372 -44.06 53.25 45.23
CA HIS A 372 -44.42 51.83 45.07
C HIS A 372 -45.81 51.39 45.60
N HIS A 373 -46.62 50.62 44.89
CA HIS A 373 -46.34 49.30 44.33
C HIS A 373 -47.56 48.85 43.49
N SER A 374 -47.32 47.97 42.50
CA SER A 374 -48.19 46.88 42.02
C SER A 374 -49.68 47.12 41.69
N PHE A 375 -50.14 46.69 40.50
CA PHE A 375 -50.90 45.43 40.34
C PHE A 375 -51.53 45.24 38.94
N PHE A 376 -51.67 43.95 38.60
CA PHE A 376 -52.68 43.27 37.77
C PHE A 376 -52.50 43.14 36.24
N ASP A 377 -52.09 41.91 35.87
CA ASP A 377 -52.69 40.97 34.90
C ASP A 377 -54.07 41.34 34.32
N PHE A 378 -54.32 41.02 33.04
CA PHE A 378 -54.96 39.75 32.64
C PHE A 378 -55.27 39.69 31.13
N ALA A 379 -55.29 38.43 30.66
CA ALA A 379 -56.16 37.86 29.62
C ALA A 379 -55.90 38.16 28.14
N GLY A 380 -55.71 37.06 27.38
CA GLY A 380 -55.94 36.96 25.95
C GLY A 380 -55.23 35.78 25.34
#